data_AF-A0A1Q8RB95-F1
#
_entry.id   AF-A0A1Q8RB95-F1
#
_cell.length_a   1.000
_cell.length_b   1.000
_cell.length_c   1.000
_cell.angle_alpha   90.00
_cell.angle_beta   90.00
_cell.angle_gamma   90.00
#
_symmetry.space_group_name_H-M   'P 1'
#
loop_
_entity.id
_entity.type
_entity.pdbx_description
1 polymer ?
#
loop_
_entity_poly.entity_id
_entity_poly.type
_entity_poly.pdbx_seq_one_letter_code
_entity_poly.pdbx_strand_id
1 'polypeptide(L)'
;MATAVESAPYTGPSARDMISTHTLAQEIINRNEDPAPVLDADELSLLSQFVADPTQGRALLEARGLADDVTKSGSLVAYVISVHGTDKAALNDEEISLLEKWFENGQKA
;
A
#
# COMPACT_ATOMS: atom_id res chain seq x y z
N MET A 1 -21.98 -11.62 -20.36
CA MET A 1 -22.21 -10.23 -19.95
C MET A 1 -21.20 -9.93 -18.86
N ALA A 2 -20.31 -8.97 -19.06
CA ALA A 2 -19.29 -8.59 -18.09
C ALA A 2 -19.95 -7.76 -17.00
N THR A 3 -20.05 -8.30 -15.78
CA THR A 3 -20.39 -7.52 -14.60
C THR A 3 -19.18 -6.66 -14.28
N ALA A 4 -19.23 -5.40 -14.70
CA ALA A 4 -18.40 -4.36 -14.14
C ALA A 4 -18.72 -4.31 -12.64
N VAL A 5 -17.81 -4.81 -11.81
CA VAL A 5 -17.86 -4.54 -10.38
C VAL A 5 -17.59 -3.05 -10.24
N GLU A 6 -18.65 -2.31 -9.97
CA GLU A 6 -18.57 -0.91 -9.59
C GLU A 6 -17.85 -0.91 -8.23
N SER A 7 -16.52 -0.76 -8.23
CA SER A 7 -15.73 -0.68 -7.00
C SER A 7 -16.37 0.40 -6.13
N ALA A 8 -16.96 0.00 -5.01
CA ALA A 8 -17.62 0.95 -4.14
C ALA A 8 -16.58 2.00 -3.70
N PRO A 9 -16.91 3.29 -3.68
CA PRO A 9 -15.95 4.32 -3.31
C PRO A 9 -15.44 4.03 -1.90
N TYR A 10 -14.12 4.01 -1.74
CA TYR A 10 -13.48 3.80 -0.45
C TYR A 10 -14.09 4.71 0.62
N THR A 11 -14.74 4.13 1.63
CA THR A 11 -15.44 4.84 2.71
C THR A 11 -14.61 4.91 4.01
N GLY A 12 -13.36 4.47 3.98
CA GLY A 12 -12.47 4.45 5.13
C GLY A 12 -11.78 5.79 5.43
N PRO A 13 -11.02 5.87 6.54
CA PRO A 13 -10.20 7.02 6.86
C PRO A 13 -9.17 7.28 5.76
N SER A 14 -8.83 8.55 5.53
CA SER A 14 -7.86 8.92 4.50
C SER A 14 -6.53 8.18 4.73
N ALA A 15 -5.86 7.82 3.64
CA ALA A 15 -4.45 7.43 3.60
C ALA A 15 -3.58 8.08 4.69
N ARG A 16 -3.66 9.42 4.78
CA ARG A 16 -2.89 10.24 5.71
C ARG A 16 -3.26 10.00 7.17
N ASP A 17 -4.54 9.81 7.47
CA ASP A 17 -5.03 9.48 8.81
C ASP A 17 -4.54 8.08 9.19
N MET A 18 -4.67 7.08 8.31
CA MET A 18 -4.19 5.72 8.56
C MET A 18 -2.68 5.64 8.82
N ILE A 19 -1.90 6.43 8.09
CA ILE A 19 -0.45 6.57 8.31
C ILE A 19 -0.18 7.24 9.67
N SER A 20 -0.97 8.25 10.03
CA SER A 20 -0.79 8.98 11.30
C SER A 20 -1.24 8.15 12.51
N THR A 21 -2.16 7.20 12.31
CA THR A 21 -2.67 6.29 13.35
C THR A 21 -1.95 4.94 13.36
N HIS A 22 -1.02 4.68 12.43
CA HIS A 22 -0.36 3.38 12.26
C HIS A 22 -1.34 2.21 12.14
N THR A 23 -2.45 2.45 11.44
CA THR A 23 -3.48 1.43 11.17
C THR A 23 -3.55 1.06 9.70
N LEU A 24 -2.63 1.56 8.87
CA LEU A 24 -2.65 1.34 7.43
C LEU A 24 -2.51 -0.15 7.10
N ALA A 25 -1.55 -0.83 7.71
CA ALA A 25 -1.35 -2.27 7.49
C ALA A 25 -2.59 -3.09 7.89
N GLN A 26 -3.20 -2.78 9.04
CA GLN A 26 -4.41 -3.47 9.50
C GLN A 26 -5.61 -3.22 8.59
N GLU A 27 -5.81 -1.98 8.12
CA GLU A 27 -6.91 -1.67 7.21
C GLU A 27 -6.75 -2.38 5.87
N ILE A 28 -5.52 -2.48 5.34
CA ILE A 28 -5.23 -3.26 4.11
C ILE A 28 -5.61 -4.73 4.32
N ILE A 29 -5.18 -5.33 5.43
CA ILE A 29 -5.47 -6.73 5.75
C ILE A 29 -6.97 -6.95 5.93
N ASN A 30 -7.64 -6.09 6.70
CA ASN A 30 -9.06 -6.22 7.01
C ASN A 30 -9.94 -6.01 5.77
N ARG A 31 -9.58 -5.07 4.89
CA ARG A 31 -10.38 -4.71 3.70
C ARG A 31 -10.00 -5.45 2.43
N ASN A 32 -8.99 -6.31 2.45
CA ASN A 32 -8.64 -7.06 1.25
C ASN A 32 -9.78 -7.99 0.80
N GLU A 33 -10.59 -8.48 1.74
CA GLU A 33 -11.77 -9.30 1.44
C GLU A 33 -13.06 -8.46 1.19
N ASP A 34 -12.98 -7.13 1.35
CA ASP A 34 -14.09 -6.22 1.11
C ASP A 34 -14.21 -5.85 -0.38
N PRO A 35 -15.43 -5.54 -0.86
CA PRO A 35 -15.67 -5.10 -2.24
C PRO A 35 -15.07 -3.71 -2.58
N ALA A 36 -14.48 -3.02 -1.60
CA ALA A 36 -13.79 -1.74 -1.75
C ALA A 36 -12.46 -1.77 -0.96
N PRO A 37 -11.42 -2.42 -1.51
CA PRO A 37 -10.12 -2.50 -0.86
C PRO A 37 -9.49 -1.10 -0.70
N VAL A 38 -8.63 -0.95 0.32
CA VAL A 38 -7.88 0.31 0.57
C VAL A 38 -6.94 0.64 -0.60
N LEU A 39 -6.41 -0.41 -1.22
CA LEU A 39 -5.43 -0.35 -2.29
C LEU A 39 -5.98 -1.11 -3.50
N ASP A 40 -5.74 -0.58 -4.70
CA ASP A 40 -6.00 -1.29 -5.93
C ASP A 40 -5.00 -2.44 -6.13
N ALA A 41 -5.32 -3.41 -6.98
CA ALA A 41 -4.45 -4.57 -7.24
C ALA A 41 -3.00 -4.19 -7.66
N ASP A 42 -2.86 -3.11 -8.45
CA ASP A 42 -1.56 -2.55 -8.85
C ASP A 42 -0.74 -1.99 -7.68
N GLU A 43 -1.42 -1.38 -6.71
CA GLU A 43 -0.82 -0.84 -5.48
C GLU A 43 -0.49 -1.97 -4.50
N LEU A 44 -1.37 -2.96 -4.38
CA LEU A 44 -1.16 -4.13 -3.53
C LEU A 44 0.05 -4.96 -4.03
N SER A 45 0.19 -5.10 -5.35
CA SER A 45 1.38 -5.69 -5.98
C SER A 45 2.65 -4.89 -5.70
N LEU A 46 2.58 -3.56 -5.70
CA LEU A 46 3.72 -2.70 -5.35
C LEU A 46 4.11 -2.86 -3.89
N LEU A 47 3.12 -2.91 -3.01
CA LEU A 47 3.31 -3.08 -1.57
C LEU A 47 3.93 -4.44 -1.28
N SER A 48 3.47 -5.51 -1.93
CA SER A 48 4.06 -6.84 -1.81
C SER A 48 5.53 -6.86 -2.20
N GLN A 49 5.89 -6.26 -3.34
CA GLN A 49 7.28 -6.16 -3.78
C GLN A 49 8.14 -5.35 -2.80
N PHE A 50 7.58 -4.26 -2.29
CA PHE A 50 8.25 -3.41 -1.33
C PHE A 50 8.43 -4.07 0.04
N VAL A 51 7.43 -4.79 0.53
CA VAL A 51 7.51 -5.50 1.82
C VAL A 51 8.51 -6.67 1.72
N ALA A 52 8.58 -7.34 0.57
CA ALA A 52 9.58 -8.39 0.32
C ALA A 52 11.01 -7.83 0.27
N ASP A 53 11.21 -6.63 -0.27
CA ASP A 53 12.51 -5.94 -0.28
C ASP A 53 12.33 -4.42 -0.07
N PRO A 54 12.30 -3.95 1.20
CA PRO A 54 12.04 -2.54 1.49
C PRO A 54 13.20 -1.63 1.07
N THR A 55 14.39 -2.20 0.88
CA THR A 55 15.55 -1.50 0.32
C THR A 55 15.40 -1.16 -1.16
N GLN A 56 14.63 -1.96 -1.92
CA GLN A 56 14.31 -1.72 -3.34
C GLN A 56 13.20 -0.69 -3.55
N GLY A 57 12.55 -0.18 -2.49
CA GLY A 57 11.42 0.74 -2.62
C GLY A 57 11.65 1.91 -3.56
N ARG A 58 12.81 2.58 -3.45
CA ARG A 58 13.14 3.69 -4.37
C ARG A 58 13.27 3.22 -5.82
N ALA A 59 13.89 2.07 -6.06
CA ALA A 59 14.01 1.50 -7.40
C ALA A 59 12.64 1.09 -7.98
N LEU A 60 11.70 0.61 -7.15
CA LEU A 60 10.32 0.31 -7.56
C LEU A 60 9.58 1.58 -7.99
N LEU A 61 9.76 2.68 -7.26
CA LEU A 61 9.22 3.99 -7.63
C LEU A 61 9.81 4.48 -8.96
N GLU A 62 11.12 4.37 -9.13
CA GLU A 62 11.82 4.77 -10.37
C GLU A 62 11.37 3.91 -11.56
N ALA A 63 11.23 2.60 -11.38
CA ALA A 63 10.76 1.68 -12.41
C ALA A 63 9.34 2.01 -12.92
N ARG A 64 8.49 2.57 -12.06
CA ARG A 64 7.14 3.03 -12.42
C ARG A 64 7.07 4.49 -12.83
N GLY A 65 8.20 5.22 -12.82
CA GLY A 65 8.24 6.67 -13.09
C GLY A 65 7.56 7.51 -12.01
N LEU A 66 7.39 6.96 -10.81
CA LEU A 66 6.73 7.57 -9.66
C LEU A 66 7.72 8.28 -8.71
N ALA A 67 9.03 8.12 -8.93
CA ALA A 67 10.07 8.64 -8.03
C ALA A 67 10.14 10.18 -7.96
N ASP A 68 9.78 10.87 -9.04
CA ASP A 68 9.90 12.34 -9.12
C ASP A 68 8.65 13.07 -8.58
N ASP A 69 7.46 12.49 -8.68
CA ASP A 69 6.21 13.19 -8.39
C ASP A 69 5.18 12.31 -7.67
N VAL A 70 5.66 11.59 -6.64
CA VAL A 70 4.90 10.68 -5.78
C VAL A 70 3.59 11.30 -5.25
N THR A 71 3.60 12.62 -5.00
CA THR A 71 2.45 13.38 -4.48
C THR A 71 1.42 13.74 -5.56
N LYS A 72 1.79 13.79 -6.85
CA LYS A 72 0.84 13.96 -7.96
C LYS A 72 0.36 12.64 -8.55
N SER A 73 1.11 11.56 -8.37
CA SER A 73 0.71 10.24 -8.85
C SER A 73 -0.57 9.72 -8.18
N GLY A 74 -0.93 10.26 -7.02
CA GLY A 74 -2.14 9.86 -6.29
C GLY A 74 -2.07 8.47 -5.66
N SER A 75 -0.93 7.79 -5.75
CA SER A 75 -0.75 6.43 -5.26
C SER A 75 -0.23 6.43 -3.82
N LEU A 76 -0.97 5.76 -2.94
CA LEU A 76 -0.68 5.73 -1.51
C LEU A 76 0.61 4.96 -1.22
N VAL A 77 0.76 3.81 -1.85
CA VAL A 77 1.93 2.95 -1.67
C VAL A 77 3.18 3.68 -2.16
N ALA A 78 3.07 4.46 -3.22
CA ALA A 78 4.19 5.23 -3.71
C ALA A 78 4.68 6.23 -2.64
N TYR A 79 3.74 6.93 -1.99
CA TYR A 79 4.06 7.84 -0.89
C TYR A 79 4.68 7.11 0.29
N VAL A 80 4.10 5.98 0.69
CA VAL A 80 4.61 5.14 1.80
C VAL A 80 6.06 4.74 1.57
N ILE A 81 6.38 4.27 0.36
CA ILE A 81 7.73 3.89 -0.05
C ILE A 81 8.67 5.10 -0.05
N SER A 82 8.20 6.26 -0.51
CA SER A 82 9.02 7.46 -0.58
C SER A 82 9.41 8.02 0.79
N VAL A 83 8.57 7.84 1.81
CA VAL A 83 8.86 8.29 3.18
C VAL A 83 9.48 7.18 4.04
N HIS A 84 9.51 5.95 3.54
CA HIS A 84 10.15 4.83 4.22
C HIS A 84 11.64 5.07 4.41
N GLY A 85 12.16 4.78 5.60
CA GLY A 85 13.55 5.06 5.99
C GLY A 85 13.83 6.52 6.36
N THR A 86 12.80 7.38 6.44
CA THR A 86 12.90 8.73 7.00
C THR A 86 12.19 8.80 8.36
N ASP A 87 12.39 9.88 9.11
CA ASP A 87 11.64 10.17 10.36
C ASP A 87 10.11 10.29 10.17
N LYS A 88 9.62 10.28 8.92
CA LYS A 88 8.20 10.29 8.56
C LYS A 88 7.74 8.98 7.93
N ALA A 89 8.40 7.87 8.26
CA ALA A 89 8.02 6.56 7.79
C ALA A 89 6.52 6.33 7.98
N ALA A 90 5.86 5.96 6.89
CA ALA A 90 4.41 5.79 6.86
C ALA A 90 3.96 4.44 7.40
N LEU A 91 4.87 3.47 7.38
CA LEU A 91 4.73 2.16 7.98
C LEU A 91 5.88 1.96 8.95
N ASN A 92 5.58 1.39 10.10
CA ASN A 92 6.57 1.02 11.10
C ASN A 92 7.12 -0.38 10.79
N ASP A 93 8.26 -0.74 11.39
CA ASP A 93 8.81 -2.10 11.27
C ASP A 93 7.79 -3.20 11.66
N GLU A 94 6.93 -2.93 12.66
CA GLU A 94 5.85 -3.82 13.06
C GLU A 94 4.77 -3.98 11.96
N GLU A 95 4.39 -2.89 11.31
CA GLU A 95 3.40 -2.91 10.23
C GLU A 95 3.96 -3.61 8.98
N ILE A 96 5.23 -3.37 8.65
CA ILE A 96 5.93 -4.06 7.56
C ILE A 96 5.99 -5.56 7.85
N SER A 97 6.40 -5.94 9.07
CA SER A 97 6.44 -7.35 9.49
C SER A 97 5.06 -8.02 9.46
N LEU A 98 4.00 -7.27 9.77
CA LEU A 98 2.62 -7.75 9.71
C LEU A 98 2.19 -8.00 8.26
N LEU A 99 2.46 -7.04 7.38
CA LEU A 99 2.19 -7.14 5.94
C LEU A 99 3.00 -8.27 5.30
N GLU A 100 4.26 -8.45 5.70
CA GLU A 100 5.15 -9.50 5.19
C GLU A 100 4.54 -10.88 5.47
N LYS A 101 4.22 -11.14 6.73
CA LYS A 101 3.55 -12.38 7.14
C LYS A 101 2.21 -12.57 6.46
N TRP A 102 1.48 -11.49 6.20
CA TRP A 102 0.20 -11.56 5.53
C TRP A 102 0.36 -11.96 4.06
N PHE A 103 1.30 -11.35 3.33
CA PHE A 103 1.64 -11.73 1.96
C PHE A 103 2.22 -13.16 1.88
N GLU A 104 3.07 -13.56 2.83
CA GLU A 104 3.61 -14.92 2.93
C GLU A 104 2.53 -15.99 3.17
N ASN A 105 1.44 -15.64 3.86
CA ASN A 105 0.31 -16.55 4.12
C ASN A 105 -0.56 -16.81 2.87
N GLY A 106 -0.15 -16.38 1.68
CA GLY A 106 -0.80 -16.74 0.42
C GLY A 106 -1.91 -15.80 -0.03
N GLN A 107 -1.98 -14.60 0.57
CA GLN A 107 -2.74 -13.47 0.04
C GLN A 107 -2.11 -13.04 -1.28
N LYS A 108 -2.66 -13.56 -2.39
CA LYS A 108 -2.19 -13.23 -3.74
C LYS A 108 -2.59 -11.81 -4.08
N ALA A 109 -1.58 -10.97 -4.33
CA ALA A 109 -1.70 -9.77 -5.13
C ALA A 109 -2.21 -10.08 -6.55
#